data_AF-A0AAJ0B1R2-F1
#
_entry.id   AF-A0AAJ0B1R2-F1
#
_cell.length_a   1.000
_cell.length_b   1.000
_cell.length_c   1.000
_cell.angle_alpha   90.00
_cell.angle_beta   90.00
_cell.angle_gamma   90.00
#
_symmetry.space_group_name_H-M   'P 1'
#
loop_
_entity.id
_entity.type
_entity.pdbx_description
1 polymer ?
#
loop_
_entity_poly.entity_id
_entity_poly.type
_entity_poly.pdbx_seq_one_letter_code
_entity_poly.pdbx_strand_id
1 'polypeptide(L)'
;MALTNATCTFSTAASNYTAQPFNITWVADLIRHVNQTCQTAMLDSALGIVWIEHIRSLISDPGTPGILSYWYSPWNKYDIKIVLGRLIDYKLPLAVLIFQLPRAPLGKRRLEAFTLLHLVGSPVTSIAGLLYTFSQASAVLEAVRRSHRQLPSPPDEKDCEVLALVLIAYASIGMTPERNVNVINKEAIDRYLSLSAQCLYRTLLTQSRQVGIQTQSPENTDAFRKAARSLAADRRVEKVPVLAALIGFVAAVAIKYAQINHKDYDDDDPQAIGIWSLSSSLTVSWPIVAMFLACIIGVPKSEDSTRRILEQLEEDLNLVKRKLTVDIQYPIRSGAIPIYRPDRFRQRRPNGVLQITPTRESQTPGKVPLWIRIWNRFKFDICALLIVSTGPAFGIGLAALVPPTAWNCRTVDKFVMWGIYAVGWLLQIGVDHLECSTWLGVSLTAVVDFMVVVPFAWIIFITQFGLFNRLGCYTLKVGDVWGVLLPPFTWDIVQKRLDSVYLPLLVGAFILQFLICGMVLGWFWQTTKMYCQSDREPRQTDGELENGRMLGGPPERPRAATPQTTDEVPLFTVPRIGRDSISQTDMLREFLDTVGRNRDSEDKKGPEDNIRPVDNTP
;
A
#
# COMPACT_ATOMS: atom_id res chain seq x y z
N MET A 1 49.25 -8.59 20.18
CA MET A 1 48.53 -7.35 19.84
C MET A 1 47.05 -7.58 20.14
N ALA A 2 46.48 -6.82 21.06
CA ALA A 2 45.09 -6.92 21.47
C ALA A 2 44.19 -6.28 20.39
N LEU A 3 43.37 -7.11 19.72
CA LEU A 3 42.20 -6.64 18.99
C LEU A 3 41.18 -6.18 20.03
N THR A 4 41.14 -4.88 20.29
CA THR A 4 40.06 -4.26 21.06
C THR A 4 38.74 -4.45 20.30
N ASN A 5 37.73 -4.94 21.01
CA ASN A 5 36.36 -5.18 20.54
C ASN A 5 35.70 -3.87 20.05
N ALA A 6 36.00 -3.42 18.84
CA ALA A 6 35.25 -2.38 18.17
C ALA A 6 33.99 -3.00 17.54
N THR A 7 32.99 -3.34 18.35
CA THR A 7 31.69 -3.83 17.85
C THR A 7 31.04 -2.78 16.97
N CYS A 8 30.88 -3.07 15.67
CA CYS A 8 30.08 -2.28 14.73
C CYS A 8 28.69 -2.06 15.37
N THR A 9 28.37 -0.82 15.74
CA THR A 9 27.17 -0.44 16.53
C THR A 9 25.92 -0.35 15.65
N PHE A 10 25.79 -1.24 14.67
CA PHE A 10 24.67 -1.25 13.73
C PHE A 10 23.33 -1.40 14.47
N SER A 11 23.27 -2.25 15.50
CA SER A 11 22.06 -2.44 16.32
C SER A 11 21.69 -1.19 17.11
N THR A 12 22.67 -0.47 17.67
CA THR A 12 22.46 0.75 18.47
C THR A 12 22.04 1.93 17.60
N ALA A 13 22.64 2.05 16.41
CA ALA A 13 22.21 3.03 15.42
C ALA A 13 20.78 2.72 14.96
N ALA A 14 20.52 1.48 14.49
CA ALA A 14 19.20 1.07 14.05
C ALA A 14 18.12 1.25 15.14
N SER A 15 18.40 0.90 16.40
CA SER A 15 17.43 1.05 17.50
C SER A 15 17.07 2.51 17.76
N ASN A 16 18.03 3.44 17.71
CA ASN A 16 17.76 4.87 17.90
C ASN A 16 16.92 5.46 16.76
N TYR A 17 17.07 4.95 15.53
CA TYR A 17 16.30 5.44 14.37
C TYR A 17 14.92 4.78 14.23
N THR A 18 14.69 3.57 14.78
CA THR A 18 13.38 2.90 14.72
C THR A 18 12.26 3.58 15.51
N ALA A 19 12.59 4.52 16.41
CA ALA A 19 11.62 5.16 17.30
C ALA A 19 10.95 6.42 16.72
N GLN A 20 11.42 6.92 15.57
CA GLN A 20 10.91 8.15 14.95
C GLN A 20 10.20 7.82 13.61
N PRO A 21 9.35 8.73 13.05
CA PRO A 21 8.79 8.60 11.70
C PRO A 21 9.84 8.74 10.57
N PHE A 22 9.97 7.73 9.71
CA PHE A 22 11.00 7.62 8.65
C PHE A 22 11.42 8.96 8.02
N ASN A 23 12.69 9.34 8.17
CA ASN A 23 13.28 10.51 7.54
C ASN A 23 14.46 10.11 6.63
N ILE A 24 14.52 10.69 5.43
CA ILE A 24 15.59 10.43 4.48
C ILE A 24 16.98 10.83 5.02
N THR A 25 17.03 11.81 5.93
CA THR A 25 18.28 12.20 6.60
C THR A 25 18.85 11.07 7.44
N TRP A 26 18.01 10.20 8.02
CA TRP A 26 18.50 9.07 8.82
C TRP A 26 19.16 8.01 7.98
N VAL A 27 18.68 7.81 6.75
CA VAL A 27 19.33 6.89 5.84
C VAL A 27 20.71 7.41 5.47
N ALA A 28 20.83 8.71 5.19
CA ALA A 28 22.11 9.34 4.94
C ALA A 28 23.05 9.27 6.16
N ASP A 29 22.53 9.49 7.36
CA ASP A 29 23.29 9.40 8.61
C ASP A 29 23.69 7.96 8.94
N LEU A 30 22.81 6.99 8.73
CA LEU A 30 23.10 5.56 8.88
C LEU A 30 24.18 5.12 7.90
N ILE A 31 24.10 5.55 6.63
CA ILE A 31 25.13 5.26 5.62
C ILE A 31 26.46 5.88 6.02
N ARG A 32 26.45 7.15 6.43
CA ARG A 32 27.67 7.85 6.89
C ARG A 32 28.27 7.13 8.10
N HIS A 33 27.44 6.74 9.06
CA HIS A 33 27.84 6.01 10.26
C HIS A 33 28.42 4.63 9.94
N VAL A 34 27.74 3.83 9.11
CA VAL A 34 28.22 2.51 8.68
C VAL A 34 29.56 2.62 7.96
N ASN A 35 29.70 3.58 7.04
CA ASN A 35 30.93 3.78 6.29
C ASN A 35 32.09 4.28 7.17
N GLN A 36 31.80 5.02 8.23
CA GLN A 36 32.82 5.53 9.17
C GLN A 36 33.21 4.53 10.25
N THR A 37 32.29 3.67 10.68
CA THR A 37 32.47 2.87 11.91
C THR A 37 32.66 1.37 11.70
N CYS A 38 32.27 0.81 10.55
CA CYS A 38 32.36 -0.62 10.34
C CYS A 38 33.56 -0.95 9.43
N GLN A 39 34.59 -1.58 10.00
CA GLN A 39 35.68 -2.17 9.23
C GLN A 39 35.11 -3.27 8.32
N THR A 40 35.61 -3.35 7.09
CA THR A 40 35.15 -4.30 6.06
C THR A 40 35.11 -5.75 6.55
N ALA A 41 36.09 -6.15 7.36
CA ALA A 41 36.17 -7.49 7.95
C ALA A 41 35.03 -7.84 8.93
N MET A 42 34.43 -6.87 9.61
CA MET A 42 33.28 -7.13 10.50
C MET A 42 31.97 -7.28 9.74
N LEU A 43 31.78 -6.48 8.68
CA LEU A 43 30.64 -6.62 7.77
C LEU A 43 30.59 -8.01 7.14
N ASP A 44 31.76 -8.54 6.77
CA ASP A 44 31.91 -9.91 6.26
C ASP A 44 31.33 -10.95 7.23
N SER A 45 31.64 -10.85 8.53
CA SER A 45 31.11 -11.78 9.55
C SER A 45 29.60 -11.63 9.80
N ALA A 46 29.07 -10.40 9.78
CA ALA A 46 27.67 -10.10 10.11
C ALA A 46 26.69 -10.37 8.95
N LEU A 47 27.15 -10.25 7.70
CA LEU A 47 26.34 -10.39 6.48
C LEU A 47 26.14 -11.86 6.03
N GLY A 48 26.44 -12.83 6.90
CA GLY A 48 26.20 -14.24 6.63
C GLY A 48 27.31 -14.95 5.85
N ILE A 49 28.52 -14.39 5.76
CA ILE A 49 29.65 -15.12 5.13
C ILE A 49 29.98 -16.40 5.91
N VAL A 50 29.82 -16.41 7.23
CA VAL A 50 29.96 -17.62 8.07
C VAL A 50 28.92 -18.68 7.71
N TRP A 51 27.66 -18.29 7.45
CA TRP A 51 26.61 -19.21 6.99
C TRP A 51 26.86 -19.71 5.57
N ILE A 52 27.38 -18.86 4.69
CA ILE A 52 27.73 -19.21 3.32
C ILE A 52 28.92 -20.18 3.28
N GLU A 53 29.92 -20.00 4.16
CA GLU A 53 31.02 -20.96 4.33
C GLU A 53 30.54 -22.26 4.97
N HIS A 54 29.58 -22.20 5.90
CA HIS A 54 28.97 -23.40 6.47
C HIS A 54 28.19 -24.19 5.41
N ILE A 55 27.37 -23.52 4.59
CA ILE A 55 26.67 -24.13 3.45
C ILE A 55 27.67 -24.68 2.43
N ARG A 56 28.75 -23.95 2.13
CA ARG A 56 29.85 -24.43 1.28
C ARG A 56 30.43 -25.72 1.88
N SER A 57 30.72 -25.76 3.17
CA SER A 57 31.28 -26.95 3.84
C SER A 57 30.33 -28.15 3.84
N LEU A 58 29.01 -27.91 3.96
CA LEU A 58 27.98 -28.95 3.91
C LEU A 58 27.76 -29.52 2.50
N ILE A 59 28.11 -28.79 1.44
CA ILE A 59 27.82 -29.16 0.04
C ILE A 59 29.10 -29.53 -0.74
N SER A 60 30.28 -29.20 -0.23
CA SER A 60 31.58 -29.56 -0.83
C SER A 60 31.92 -31.06 -0.69
N ASP A 61 30.95 -31.90 -0.30
CA ASP A 61 31.12 -33.34 -0.30
C ASP A 61 31.34 -33.81 -1.76
N PRO A 62 32.53 -34.33 -2.10
CA PRO A 62 32.93 -34.60 -3.49
C PRO A 62 32.07 -35.64 -4.22
N GLY A 63 31.10 -36.27 -3.54
CA GLY A 63 30.22 -37.32 -4.07
C GLY A 63 28.95 -36.86 -4.80
N THR A 64 28.61 -35.57 -4.86
CA THR A 64 27.37 -35.09 -5.53
C THR A 64 27.65 -34.34 -6.84
N PRO A 65 27.77 -35.03 -8.00
CA PRO A 65 27.77 -34.41 -9.31
C PRO A 65 26.33 -34.03 -9.68
N GLY A 66 25.85 -32.91 -9.16
CA GLY A 66 24.53 -32.36 -9.47
C GLY A 66 24.61 -30.89 -9.85
N ILE A 67 23.53 -30.33 -10.39
CA ILE A 67 23.34 -28.89 -10.70
C ILE A 67 23.93 -27.97 -9.63
N LEU A 68 23.86 -28.38 -8.35
CA LEU A 68 24.44 -27.67 -7.21
C LEU A 68 25.96 -27.44 -7.33
N SER A 69 26.78 -28.38 -7.81
CA SER A 69 28.24 -28.16 -7.95
C SER A 69 28.57 -27.00 -8.91
N TYR A 70 27.73 -26.82 -9.94
CA TYR A 70 27.77 -25.66 -10.84
C TYR A 70 27.43 -24.35 -10.11
N TRP A 71 26.51 -24.42 -9.15
CA TRP A 71 26.22 -23.35 -8.20
C TRP A 71 27.21 -23.26 -7.03
N TYR A 72 28.35 -23.94 -7.00
CA TYR A 72 29.32 -23.78 -5.89
C TYR A 72 30.80 -23.71 -6.32
N SER A 73 31.08 -23.58 -7.62
CA SER A 73 32.44 -23.28 -8.10
C SER A 73 32.98 -21.96 -7.50
N PRO A 74 34.31 -21.81 -7.35
CA PRO A 74 34.90 -20.61 -6.77
C PRO A 74 34.40 -19.35 -7.50
N TRP A 75 33.77 -18.46 -6.74
CA TRP A 75 33.36 -17.13 -7.21
C TRP A 75 34.41 -16.09 -6.80
N ASN A 76 34.52 -15.01 -7.56
CA ASN A 76 35.17 -13.80 -7.06
C ASN A 76 34.09 -12.96 -6.38
N LYS A 77 34.18 -12.82 -5.06
CA LYS A 77 33.34 -11.89 -4.30
C LYS A 77 33.66 -10.47 -4.76
N TYR A 78 32.64 -9.63 -4.92
CA TYR A 78 32.89 -8.20 -5.08
C TYR A 78 33.42 -7.64 -3.76
N ASP A 79 34.24 -6.59 -3.84
CA ASP A 79 34.55 -5.78 -2.66
C ASP A 79 33.23 -5.34 -2.02
N ILE A 80 33.13 -5.47 -0.69
CA ILE A 80 31.95 -5.08 0.08
C ILE A 80 31.55 -3.62 -0.20
N LYS A 81 32.50 -2.74 -0.53
CA LYS A 81 32.22 -1.36 -0.94
C LYS A 81 31.37 -1.29 -2.20
N ILE A 82 31.65 -2.15 -3.19
CA ILE A 82 30.88 -2.24 -4.43
C ILE A 82 29.49 -2.81 -4.14
N VAL A 83 29.41 -3.86 -3.31
CA VAL A 83 28.13 -4.46 -2.89
C VAL A 83 27.24 -3.42 -2.21
N LEU A 84 27.79 -2.71 -1.23
CA LEU A 84 27.07 -1.70 -0.46
C LEU A 84 26.70 -0.50 -1.34
N GLY A 85 27.61 -0.04 -2.20
CA GLY A 85 27.36 0.99 -3.20
C GLY A 85 26.14 0.64 -4.05
N ARG A 86 26.08 -0.59 -4.59
CA ARG A 86 24.94 -1.04 -5.39
C ARG A 86 23.63 -1.16 -4.60
N LEU A 87 23.67 -1.66 -3.37
CA LEU A 87 22.48 -1.71 -2.52
C LEU A 87 21.91 -0.31 -2.26
N ILE A 88 22.80 0.63 -1.93
CA ILE A 88 22.45 2.04 -1.71
C ILE A 88 21.95 2.65 -3.02
N ASP A 89 22.65 2.47 -4.12
CA ASP A 89 22.37 3.17 -5.36
C ASP A 89 21.08 2.69 -6.06
N TYR A 90 20.83 1.38 -6.04
CA TYR A 90 19.76 0.77 -6.82
C TYR A 90 18.54 0.38 -5.98
N LYS A 91 18.74 0.03 -4.70
CA LYS A 91 17.67 -0.54 -3.86
C LYS A 91 17.18 0.44 -2.82
N LEU A 92 18.00 1.37 -2.37
CA LEU A 92 17.53 2.39 -1.43
C LEU A 92 16.47 3.32 -2.04
N PRO A 93 16.61 3.86 -3.27
CA PRO A 93 15.56 4.69 -3.85
C PRO A 93 14.22 3.93 -3.96
N LEU A 94 14.29 2.64 -4.26
CA LEU A 94 13.13 1.74 -4.27
C LEU A 94 12.55 1.54 -2.86
N ALA A 95 13.40 1.34 -1.85
CA ALA A 95 12.96 1.24 -0.47
C ALA A 95 12.30 2.54 0.00
N VAL A 96 12.91 3.69 -0.27
CA VAL A 96 12.34 5.02 0.02
C VAL A 96 10.98 5.15 -0.65
N LEU A 97 10.86 4.77 -1.91
CA LEU A 97 9.60 4.77 -2.65
C LEU A 97 8.53 3.93 -1.91
N ILE A 98 8.86 2.69 -1.53
CA ILE A 98 7.95 1.79 -0.77
C ILE A 98 7.57 2.39 0.60
N PHE A 99 8.52 2.95 1.34
CA PHE A 99 8.27 3.55 2.67
C PHE A 99 7.43 4.84 2.59
N GLN A 100 7.49 5.55 1.46
CA GLN A 100 6.68 6.73 1.16
C GLN A 100 5.27 6.37 0.65
N LEU A 101 4.93 5.09 0.51
CA LEU A 101 3.58 4.71 0.12
C LEU A 101 2.57 5.20 1.20
N PRO A 102 1.50 5.92 0.81
CA PRO A 102 0.54 6.44 1.75
C PRO A 102 -0.11 5.31 2.55
N ARG A 103 0.03 5.37 3.88
CA ARG A 103 -0.52 4.39 4.81
C ARG A 103 -1.45 5.09 5.77
N ALA A 104 -2.60 4.47 6.03
CA ALA A 104 -3.44 4.93 7.11
C ALA A 104 -2.64 4.81 8.43
N PRO A 105 -2.69 5.81 9.32
CA PRO A 105 -2.14 5.70 10.66
C PRO A 105 -3.11 4.87 11.48
N LEU A 106 -2.80 3.59 11.60
CA LEU A 106 -3.71 2.60 12.16
C LEU A 106 -3.64 2.52 13.69
N GLY A 107 -2.95 3.46 14.34
CA GLY A 107 -2.71 3.53 15.79
C GLY A 107 -1.86 2.38 16.35
N LYS A 108 -1.69 1.30 15.58
CA LYS A 108 -1.05 0.04 15.98
C LYS A 108 0.09 -0.28 15.04
N ARG A 109 1.32 -0.19 15.56
CA ARG A 109 2.56 -0.55 14.84
C ARG A 109 2.49 -1.89 14.12
N ARG A 110 1.77 -2.88 14.69
CA ARG A 110 1.59 -4.21 14.07
C ARG A 110 0.84 -4.14 12.74
N LEU A 111 -0.17 -3.29 12.62
CA LEU A 111 -0.96 -3.18 11.40
C LEU A 111 -0.25 -2.34 10.32
N GLU A 112 0.55 -1.36 10.74
CA GLU A 112 1.47 -0.64 9.85
C GLU A 112 2.59 -1.56 9.32
N ALA A 113 3.13 -2.44 10.18
CA ALA A 113 4.10 -3.44 9.76
C ALA A 113 3.45 -4.46 8.80
N PHE A 114 2.23 -4.91 9.09
CA PHE A 114 1.46 -5.78 8.19
C PHE A 114 1.21 -5.14 6.84
N THR A 115 0.76 -3.88 6.77
CA THR A 115 0.52 -3.19 5.50
C THR A 115 1.79 -3.06 4.66
N LEU A 116 2.92 -2.75 5.30
CA LEU A 116 4.22 -2.69 4.62
C LEU A 116 4.64 -4.08 4.13
N LEU A 117 4.50 -5.10 4.99
CA LEU A 117 4.80 -6.49 4.65
C LEU A 117 3.95 -6.96 3.46
N HIS A 118 2.64 -6.69 3.50
CA HIS A 118 1.71 -7.06 2.43
C HIS A 118 1.98 -6.33 1.12
N LEU A 119 2.31 -5.04 1.20
CA LEU A 119 2.67 -4.26 0.03
C LEU A 119 3.86 -4.88 -0.71
N VAL A 120 4.91 -5.25 0.02
CA VAL A 120 6.15 -5.82 -0.56
C VAL A 120 5.99 -7.30 -0.91
N GLY A 121 5.26 -8.06 -0.08
CA GLY A 121 5.06 -9.49 -0.20
C GLY A 121 4.03 -9.89 -1.24
N SER A 122 3.04 -9.05 -1.49
CA SER A 122 2.00 -9.36 -2.46
C SER A 122 1.59 -8.12 -3.28
N PRO A 123 2.46 -7.70 -4.20
CA PRO A 123 2.19 -6.54 -5.06
C PRO A 123 0.98 -6.74 -5.96
N VAL A 124 0.71 -7.99 -6.39
CA VAL A 124 -0.47 -8.32 -7.21
C VAL A 124 -1.75 -8.07 -6.42
N THR A 125 -1.85 -8.58 -5.19
CA THR A 125 -3.06 -8.39 -4.39
C THR A 125 -3.21 -6.96 -3.89
N SER A 126 -2.09 -6.26 -3.71
CA SER A 126 -2.05 -4.83 -3.40
C SER A 126 -2.65 -3.98 -4.52
N ILE A 127 -2.17 -4.15 -5.75
CA ILE A 127 -2.71 -3.43 -6.92
C ILE A 127 -4.15 -3.86 -7.20
N ALA A 128 -4.49 -5.14 -7.07
CA ALA A 128 -5.86 -5.62 -7.22
C ALA A 128 -6.81 -4.99 -6.19
N GLY A 129 -6.37 -4.82 -4.93
CA GLY A 129 -7.13 -4.13 -3.88
C GLY A 129 -7.39 -2.65 -4.20
N LEU A 130 -6.39 -1.97 -4.76
CA LEU A 130 -6.52 -0.57 -5.20
C LEU A 130 -7.50 -0.46 -6.39
N LEU A 131 -7.36 -1.31 -7.40
CA LEU A 131 -8.27 -1.35 -8.56
C LEU A 131 -9.71 -1.69 -8.13
N TYR A 132 -9.86 -2.63 -7.20
CA TYR A 132 -11.16 -2.97 -6.62
C TYR A 132 -11.78 -1.77 -5.89
N THR A 133 -10.98 -1.03 -5.13
CA THR A 133 -11.41 0.18 -4.43
C THR A 133 -11.89 1.26 -5.41
N PHE A 134 -11.19 1.47 -6.53
CA PHE A 134 -11.67 2.35 -7.61
C PHE A 134 -12.99 1.87 -8.21
N SER A 135 -13.10 0.58 -8.50
CA SER A 135 -14.32 0.00 -9.06
C SER A 135 -15.52 0.16 -8.14
N GLN A 136 -15.35 -0.05 -6.83
CA GLN A 136 -16.41 0.13 -5.85
C GLN A 136 -16.85 1.59 -5.77
N ALA A 137 -15.89 2.51 -5.72
CA ALA A 137 -16.17 3.94 -5.70
C ALA A 137 -16.88 4.41 -6.99
N SER A 138 -16.49 3.89 -8.16
CA SER A 138 -17.19 4.14 -9.43
C SER A 138 -18.62 3.61 -9.42
N ALA A 139 -18.84 2.41 -8.87
CA ALA A 139 -20.18 1.81 -8.78
C ALA A 139 -21.10 2.63 -7.85
N VAL A 140 -20.59 3.11 -6.72
CA VAL A 140 -21.31 4.03 -5.82
C VAL A 140 -21.68 5.32 -6.56
N LEU A 141 -20.71 5.95 -7.23
CA LEU A 141 -20.94 7.20 -7.95
C LEU A 141 -21.98 7.03 -9.07
N GLU A 142 -21.90 5.96 -9.85
CA GLU A 142 -22.89 5.67 -10.88
C GLU A 142 -24.27 5.39 -10.30
N ALA A 143 -24.36 4.66 -9.18
CA ALA A 143 -25.63 4.41 -8.51
C ALA A 143 -26.27 5.73 -8.06
N VAL A 144 -25.49 6.61 -7.42
CA VAL A 144 -25.94 7.95 -7.03
C VAL A 144 -26.40 8.76 -8.25
N ARG A 145 -25.63 8.79 -9.34
CA ARG A 145 -25.99 9.50 -10.58
C ARG A 145 -27.25 8.93 -11.24
N ARG A 146 -27.44 7.61 -11.26
CA ARG A 146 -28.64 6.98 -11.85
C ARG A 146 -29.88 7.34 -11.05
N SER A 147 -29.82 7.25 -9.73
CA SER A 147 -30.90 7.69 -8.86
C SER A 147 -31.17 9.18 -9.10
N HIS A 148 -30.13 10.00 -9.13
CA HIS A 148 -30.21 11.44 -9.37
C HIS A 148 -30.88 11.82 -10.70
N ARG A 149 -30.64 11.08 -11.79
CA ARG A 149 -31.30 11.30 -13.09
C ARG A 149 -32.80 11.01 -13.09
N GLN A 150 -33.32 10.27 -12.11
CA GLN A 150 -34.75 9.95 -12.00
C GLN A 150 -35.54 11.08 -11.32
N LEU A 151 -34.87 12.16 -10.91
CA LEU A 151 -35.47 13.29 -10.23
C LEU A 151 -36.12 14.27 -11.21
N PRO A 152 -37.25 14.92 -10.83
CA PRO A 152 -37.90 15.93 -11.68
C PRO A 152 -36.99 17.13 -12.00
N SER A 153 -36.07 17.45 -11.10
CA SER A 153 -35.08 18.51 -11.25
C SER A 153 -33.74 18.00 -10.71
N PRO A 154 -32.89 17.40 -11.54
CA PRO A 154 -31.62 16.84 -11.09
C PRO A 154 -30.70 17.97 -10.58
N PRO A 155 -30.16 17.88 -9.35
CA PRO A 155 -29.10 18.76 -8.86
C PRO A 155 -27.83 18.79 -9.74
N ASP A 156 -26.77 19.50 -9.31
CA ASP A 156 -25.50 19.51 -10.02
C ASP A 156 -24.83 18.11 -9.96
N GLU A 157 -24.15 17.70 -11.03
CA GLU A 157 -23.37 16.44 -11.06
C GLU A 157 -22.31 16.41 -9.95
N LYS A 158 -21.82 17.59 -9.53
CA LYS A 158 -20.91 17.72 -8.37
C LYS A 158 -21.53 17.24 -7.06
N ASP A 159 -22.83 17.44 -6.85
CA ASP A 159 -23.51 16.97 -5.63
C ASP A 159 -23.58 15.44 -5.58
N CYS A 160 -23.60 14.78 -6.75
CA CYS A 160 -23.44 13.32 -6.81
C CYS A 160 -22.06 12.86 -6.35
N GLU A 161 -21.00 13.59 -6.69
CA GLU A 161 -19.63 13.27 -6.27
C GLU A 161 -19.44 13.48 -4.75
N VAL A 162 -19.98 14.58 -4.22
CA VAL A 162 -20.01 14.87 -2.78
C VAL A 162 -20.71 13.75 -2.01
N LEU A 163 -21.91 13.37 -2.45
CA LEU A 163 -22.69 12.33 -1.81
C LEU A 163 -22.01 10.96 -1.91
N ALA A 164 -21.47 10.61 -3.07
CA ALA A 164 -20.75 9.34 -3.25
C ALA A 164 -19.54 9.23 -2.33
N LEU A 165 -18.77 10.31 -2.14
CA LEU A 165 -17.61 10.32 -1.26
C LEU A 165 -18.01 10.07 0.21
N VAL A 166 -19.09 10.70 0.67
CA VAL A 166 -19.64 10.50 2.02
C VAL A 166 -20.15 9.06 2.20
N LEU A 167 -20.85 8.51 1.22
CA LEU A 167 -21.33 7.11 1.27
C LEU A 167 -20.17 6.11 1.32
N ILE A 168 -19.10 6.34 0.56
CA ILE A 168 -17.87 5.53 0.62
C ILE A 168 -17.22 5.64 2.00
N ALA A 169 -17.22 6.84 2.61
CA ALA A 169 -16.69 7.04 3.96
C ALA A 169 -17.49 6.24 5.01
N TYR A 170 -18.82 6.31 4.99
CA TYR A 170 -19.67 5.47 5.86
C TYR A 170 -19.40 3.98 5.66
N ALA A 171 -19.31 3.52 4.41
CA ALA A 171 -18.98 2.13 4.10
C ALA A 171 -17.59 1.72 4.64
N SER A 172 -16.63 2.66 4.62
CA SER A 172 -15.25 2.43 5.07
C SER A 172 -15.05 2.41 6.58
N ILE A 173 -16.01 2.90 7.39
CA ILE A 173 -15.95 2.74 8.86
C ILE A 173 -16.80 1.54 9.30
N GLY A 174 -17.56 0.93 8.38
CA GLY A 174 -18.16 -0.39 8.58
C GLY A 174 -19.16 -0.41 9.72
N MET A 175 -20.01 0.60 9.81
CA MET A 175 -21.14 0.63 10.75
C MET A 175 -21.86 -0.73 10.77
N THR A 176 -21.57 -1.55 11.77
CA THR A 176 -22.32 -2.73 12.13
C THR A 176 -23.26 -2.33 13.25
N PRO A 177 -24.58 -2.58 13.15
CA PRO A 177 -25.46 -2.33 14.28
C PRO A 177 -25.00 -3.15 15.48
N GLU A 178 -25.07 -2.53 16.66
CA GLU A 178 -24.61 -3.09 17.92
C GLU A 178 -25.13 -4.50 18.20
N ARG A 179 -24.24 -5.24 18.84
CA ARG A 179 -24.23 -6.67 19.16
C ARG A 179 -25.32 -7.14 20.15
N ASN A 180 -26.31 -6.31 20.48
CA ASN A 180 -27.33 -6.62 21.49
C ASN A 180 -28.77 -6.70 20.96
N VAL A 181 -28.97 -6.66 19.64
CA VAL A 181 -30.28 -6.99 19.08
C VAL A 181 -30.15 -8.31 18.33
N ASN A 182 -30.40 -9.41 19.05
CA ASN A 182 -30.30 -10.79 18.58
C ASN A 182 -31.21 -11.14 17.40
N VAL A 183 -31.97 -10.21 16.83
CA VAL A 183 -32.71 -10.37 15.58
C VAL A 183 -32.75 -9.03 14.82
N ILE A 184 -31.60 -8.41 14.53
CA ILE A 184 -31.58 -7.43 13.43
C ILE A 184 -31.42 -8.25 12.17
N ASN A 185 -32.58 -8.56 11.59
CA ASN A 185 -32.69 -9.08 10.24
C ASN A 185 -31.71 -8.28 9.37
N LYS A 186 -30.94 -8.99 8.54
CA LYS A 186 -30.32 -8.49 7.32
C LYS A 186 -31.11 -7.36 6.63
N GLU A 187 -32.44 -7.50 6.62
CA GLU A 187 -33.41 -6.54 6.11
C GLU A 187 -33.37 -5.18 6.79
N ALA A 188 -32.94 -5.08 8.06
CA ALA A 188 -32.78 -3.86 8.83
C ALA A 188 -31.42 -3.18 8.61
N ILE A 189 -30.35 -3.91 8.25
CA ILE A 189 -29.09 -3.31 7.77
C ILE A 189 -29.23 -2.86 6.32
N ASP A 190 -29.84 -3.70 5.47
CA ASP A 190 -30.20 -3.30 4.11
C ASP A 190 -31.21 -2.16 4.15
N ARG A 191 -32.21 -2.17 5.06
CA ARG A 191 -33.03 -0.99 5.34
C ARG A 191 -32.25 0.12 5.99
N TYR A 192 -31.18 -0.08 6.74
CA TYR A 192 -30.47 1.03 7.37
C TYR A 192 -29.47 1.67 6.41
N LEU A 193 -28.86 0.95 5.49
CA LEU A 193 -28.05 1.49 4.40
C LEU A 193 -28.93 1.96 3.26
N SER A 194 -30.05 1.28 2.98
CA SER A 194 -31.07 1.80 2.07
C SER A 194 -31.89 2.90 2.70
N LEU A 195 -32.09 3.01 4.02
CA LEU A 195 -32.72 4.17 4.68
C LEU A 195 -31.67 5.18 5.07
N SER A 196 -30.39 4.92 5.28
CA SER A 196 -29.41 6.00 5.41
C SER A 196 -29.14 6.51 4.01
N ALA A 197 -28.86 5.70 3.00
CA ALA A 197 -28.84 6.18 1.61
C ALA A 197 -30.19 6.75 1.19
N GLN A 198 -31.34 6.06 1.28
CA GLN A 198 -32.67 6.61 0.91
C GLN A 198 -33.24 7.61 1.90
N CYS A 199 -32.80 7.79 3.15
CA CYS A 199 -33.27 8.86 4.05
C CYS A 199 -32.29 10.01 4.06
N LEU A 200 -31.00 9.84 3.78
CA LEU A 200 -30.12 10.94 3.40
C LEU A 200 -30.57 11.48 2.04
N TYR A 201 -30.83 10.58 1.09
CA TYR A 201 -31.37 10.88 -0.24
C TYR A 201 -32.86 11.28 -0.19
N ARG A 202 -33.74 10.65 0.61
CA ARG A 202 -35.12 11.17 0.83
C ARG A 202 -35.09 12.44 1.64
N THR A 203 -34.30 12.62 2.68
CA THR A 203 -34.27 13.92 3.37
C THR A 203 -33.82 15.00 2.38
N LEU A 204 -32.85 14.73 1.51
CA LEU A 204 -32.54 15.63 0.39
C LEU A 204 -33.67 15.75 -0.66
N LEU A 205 -34.49 14.72 -0.90
CA LEU A 205 -35.52 14.67 -1.95
C LEU A 205 -36.97 14.91 -1.55
N THR A 206 -37.47 14.28 -0.49
CA THR A 206 -38.75 14.65 0.13
C THR A 206 -38.74 16.09 0.61
N GLN A 207 -37.61 16.65 1.06
CA GLN A 207 -37.50 18.10 1.32
C GLN A 207 -37.59 18.93 0.03
N SER A 208 -37.19 18.37 -1.12
CA SER A 208 -37.38 18.99 -2.45
C SER A 208 -38.78 18.79 -3.05
N ARG A 209 -39.50 17.72 -2.67
CA ARG A 209 -40.74 17.28 -3.34
C ARG A 209 -42.01 17.64 -2.57
N GLN A 210 -41.96 17.83 -1.25
CA GLN A 210 -43.16 18.12 -0.44
C GLN A 210 -43.51 19.59 -0.31
N VAL A 211 -42.72 20.51 -0.87
CA VAL A 211 -42.80 21.89 -0.42
C VAL A 211 -42.75 22.83 -1.63
N GLY A 212 -43.94 23.21 -2.11
CA GLY A 212 -44.16 24.49 -2.80
C GLY A 212 -44.03 25.69 -1.85
N ILE A 213 -43.17 25.57 -0.82
CA ILE A 213 -42.76 26.63 0.10
C ILE A 213 -41.26 26.82 -0.10
N GLN A 214 -40.91 28.06 -0.29
CA GLN A 214 -39.72 28.56 -0.95
C GLN A 214 -38.45 28.52 -0.09
N THR A 215 -38.33 27.57 0.83
CA THR A 215 -37.16 27.47 1.71
C THR A 215 -36.63 26.05 1.71
N GLN A 216 -35.87 25.75 0.65
CA GLN A 216 -34.66 24.93 0.83
C GLN A 216 -33.96 25.49 2.08
N SER A 217 -33.58 24.65 3.04
CA SER A 217 -32.48 25.06 3.91
C SER A 217 -31.20 24.71 3.14
N PRO A 218 -30.53 25.67 2.46
CA PRO A 218 -29.21 25.46 1.87
C PRO A 218 -28.21 24.83 2.86
N GLU A 219 -28.47 24.96 4.17
CA GLU A 219 -27.66 24.42 5.25
C GLU A 219 -27.42 22.90 5.14
N ASN A 220 -28.42 22.11 4.70
CA ASN A 220 -28.26 20.65 4.60
C ASN A 220 -27.28 20.24 3.48
N THR A 221 -27.39 20.89 2.31
CA THR A 221 -26.47 20.64 1.19
C THR A 221 -25.07 21.13 1.53
N ASP A 222 -24.98 22.25 2.24
CA ASP A 222 -23.71 22.79 2.71
C ASP A 222 -23.05 21.88 3.74
N ALA A 223 -23.81 21.21 4.61
CA ALA A 223 -23.29 20.21 5.54
C ALA A 223 -22.64 19.04 4.79
N PHE A 224 -23.27 18.49 3.75
CA PHE A 224 -22.68 17.42 2.93
C PHE A 224 -21.43 17.90 2.19
N ARG A 225 -21.47 19.09 1.58
CA ARG A 225 -20.32 19.66 0.88
C ARG A 225 -19.15 19.89 1.83
N LYS A 226 -19.42 20.41 3.02
CA LYS A 226 -18.45 20.59 4.11
C LYS A 226 -17.85 19.25 4.52
N ALA A 227 -18.67 18.24 4.79
CA ALA A 227 -18.19 16.90 5.17
C ALA A 227 -17.38 16.24 4.05
N ALA A 228 -17.83 16.31 2.79
CA ALA A 228 -17.10 15.76 1.65
C ALA A 228 -15.75 16.47 1.44
N ARG A 229 -15.69 17.80 1.54
CA ARG A 229 -14.42 18.56 1.49
C ARG A 229 -13.51 18.18 2.64
N SER A 230 -14.04 18.04 3.85
CA SER A 230 -13.27 17.58 5.00
C SER A 230 -12.74 16.16 4.79
N LEU A 231 -13.55 15.24 4.23
CA LEU A 231 -13.11 13.87 3.88
C LEU A 231 -12.06 13.87 2.77
N ALA A 232 -12.22 14.69 1.73
CA ALA A 232 -11.25 14.82 0.65
C ALA A 232 -9.94 15.43 1.15
N ALA A 233 -10.00 16.45 2.00
CA ALA A 233 -8.83 17.10 2.61
C ALA A 233 -8.14 16.19 3.65
N ASP A 234 -8.89 15.33 4.33
CA ASP A 234 -8.36 14.30 5.22
C ASP A 234 -7.63 13.21 4.43
N ARG A 235 -8.19 12.79 3.29
CA ARG A 235 -7.57 11.79 2.40
C ARG A 235 -6.48 12.36 1.49
N ARG A 236 -6.33 13.68 1.43
CA ARG A 236 -5.31 14.35 0.63
C ARG A 236 -3.94 13.99 1.19
N VAL A 237 -3.38 12.93 0.63
CA VAL A 237 -1.96 12.61 0.74
C VAL A 237 -1.19 13.83 0.27
N GLU A 238 -0.11 14.15 0.96
CA GLU A 238 0.88 15.07 0.43
C GLU A 238 1.43 14.47 -0.87
N LYS A 239 0.81 14.85 -2.00
CA LYS A 239 1.18 14.34 -3.34
C LYS A 239 2.63 14.67 -3.66
N VAL A 240 3.17 15.73 -3.05
CA VAL A 240 4.52 16.25 -3.27
C VAL A 240 5.59 15.24 -2.83
N PRO A 241 5.66 14.76 -1.57
CA PRO A 241 6.59 13.70 -1.16
C PRO A 241 6.55 12.46 -2.05
N VAL A 242 5.36 11.99 -2.43
CA VAL A 242 5.22 10.80 -3.28
C VAL A 242 5.73 11.07 -4.69
N LEU A 243 5.33 12.18 -5.28
CA LEU A 243 5.81 12.57 -6.61
C LEU A 243 7.33 12.79 -6.59
N ALA A 244 7.87 13.41 -5.54
CA ALA A 244 9.30 13.60 -5.35
C ALA A 244 10.04 12.27 -5.20
N ALA A 245 9.49 11.30 -4.45
CA ALA A 245 10.06 9.96 -4.33
C ALA A 245 10.04 9.22 -5.67
N LEU A 246 8.95 9.36 -6.44
CA LEU A 246 8.83 8.76 -7.77
C LEU A 246 9.81 9.36 -8.79
N ILE A 247 9.87 10.69 -8.86
CA ILE A 247 10.84 11.40 -9.71
C ILE A 247 12.26 11.07 -9.26
N GLY A 248 12.51 11.04 -7.96
CA GLY A 248 13.80 10.66 -7.37
C GLY A 248 14.22 9.25 -7.74
N PHE A 249 13.29 8.28 -7.75
CA PHE A 249 13.55 6.92 -8.19
C PHE A 249 13.93 6.86 -9.68
N VAL A 250 13.15 7.50 -10.55
CA VAL A 250 13.44 7.54 -12.00
C VAL A 250 14.76 8.26 -12.27
N ALA A 251 15.01 9.38 -11.60
CA ALA A 251 16.24 10.14 -11.70
C ALA A 251 17.45 9.35 -11.20
N ALA A 252 17.34 8.63 -10.07
CA ALA A 252 18.40 7.77 -9.57
C ALA A 252 18.77 6.68 -10.59
N VAL A 253 17.76 6.05 -11.18
CA VAL A 253 17.96 5.05 -12.24
C VAL A 253 18.62 5.66 -13.47
N ALA A 254 18.20 6.86 -13.90
CA ALA A 254 18.79 7.57 -15.05
C ALA A 254 20.23 8.02 -14.80
N ILE A 255 20.52 8.58 -13.61
CA ILE A 255 21.87 8.98 -13.20
C ILE A 255 22.78 7.75 -13.16
N LYS A 256 22.30 6.64 -12.61
CA LYS A 256 23.09 5.40 -12.56
C LYS A 256 23.34 4.83 -13.95
N TYR A 257 22.35 4.91 -14.82
CA TYR A 257 22.53 4.56 -16.22
C TYR A 257 23.62 5.41 -16.89
N ALA A 258 23.59 6.73 -16.72
CA ALA A 258 24.60 7.63 -17.26
C ALA A 258 25.99 7.35 -16.67
N GLN A 259 26.08 7.08 -15.37
CA GLN A 259 27.33 6.69 -14.71
C GLN A 259 27.91 5.40 -15.30
N ILE A 260 27.08 4.39 -15.55
CA ILE A 260 27.52 3.16 -16.21
C ILE A 260 28.05 3.50 -17.61
N ASN A 261 27.32 4.31 -18.39
CA ASN A 261 27.69 4.61 -19.78
C ASN A 261 29.02 5.38 -19.92
N HIS A 262 29.32 6.23 -18.94
CA HIS A 262 30.56 7.04 -18.92
C HIS A 262 31.70 6.41 -18.13
N LYS A 263 31.49 5.23 -17.53
CA LYS A 263 32.55 4.53 -16.79
C LYS A 263 33.53 3.91 -17.78
N ASP A 264 34.83 4.11 -17.56
CA ASP A 264 35.87 3.34 -18.24
C ASP A 264 35.80 1.85 -17.82
N TYR A 265 36.40 0.97 -18.62
CA TYR A 265 36.44 -0.44 -18.29
C TYR A 265 37.25 -0.67 -17.00
N ASP A 266 36.68 -1.48 -16.11
CA ASP A 266 37.20 -1.80 -14.80
C ASP A 266 36.93 -3.28 -14.54
N ASP A 267 37.99 -4.06 -14.31
CA ASP A 267 37.91 -5.51 -14.09
C ASP A 267 37.18 -5.86 -12.78
N ASP A 268 37.26 -4.99 -11.78
CA ASP A 268 36.64 -5.22 -10.46
C ASP A 268 35.14 -4.88 -10.45
N ASP A 269 34.73 -3.95 -11.32
CA ASP A 269 33.33 -3.52 -11.47
C ASP A 269 32.97 -3.26 -12.95
N PRO A 270 32.89 -4.33 -13.78
CA PRO A 270 32.52 -4.18 -15.17
C PRO A 270 31.09 -3.65 -15.32
N GLN A 271 30.88 -2.77 -16.30
CA GLN A 271 29.59 -2.13 -16.63
C GLN A 271 28.41 -3.12 -16.72
N ALA A 272 28.66 -4.34 -17.21
CA ALA A 272 27.67 -5.41 -17.32
C ALA A 272 26.95 -5.67 -15.98
N ILE A 273 27.66 -5.55 -14.85
CA ILE A 273 27.08 -5.74 -13.52
C ILE A 273 26.19 -4.58 -13.10
N GLY A 274 26.56 -3.35 -13.45
CA GLY A 274 25.70 -2.18 -13.29
C GLY A 274 24.38 -2.38 -14.04
N ILE A 275 24.42 -2.93 -15.26
CA ILE A 275 23.24 -3.19 -16.08
C ILE A 275 22.37 -4.31 -15.47
N TRP A 276 22.97 -5.35 -14.89
CA TRP A 276 22.20 -6.38 -14.14
C TRP A 276 21.55 -5.80 -12.88
N SER A 277 22.22 -4.86 -12.21
CA SER A 277 21.67 -4.16 -11.05
C SER A 277 20.47 -3.30 -11.44
N LEU A 278 20.54 -2.62 -12.59
CA LEU A 278 19.42 -1.91 -13.21
C LEU A 278 18.26 -2.84 -13.58
N SER A 279 18.54 -3.98 -14.24
CA SER A 279 17.54 -5.02 -14.56
C SER A 279 16.81 -5.49 -13.30
N SER A 280 17.55 -5.69 -12.20
CA SER A 280 16.98 -6.07 -10.92
C SER A 280 16.04 -4.99 -10.36
N SER A 281 16.32 -3.70 -10.59
CA SER A 281 15.43 -2.61 -10.18
C SER A 281 14.20 -2.51 -11.08
N LEU A 282 14.32 -2.74 -12.39
CA LEU A 282 13.18 -2.82 -13.31
C LEU A 282 12.20 -3.93 -12.95
N THR A 283 12.71 -5.06 -12.46
CA THR A 283 11.93 -6.20 -11.97
C THR A 283 10.96 -5.79 -10.85
N VAL A 284 11.29 -4.74 -10.10
CA VAL A 284 10.49 -4.21 -8.99
C VAL A 284 9.95 -2.82 -9.31
N SER A 285 9.59 -2.55 -10.57
CA SER A 285 9.01 -1.25 -10.99
C SER A 285 7.52 -1.09 -10.69
N TRP A 286 6.84 -2.16 -10.29
CA TRP A 286 5.41 -2.14 -9.89
C TRP A 286 5.03 -1.12 -8.79
N PRO A 287 5.92 -0.70 -7.84
CA PRO A 287 5.56 0.31 -6.83
C PRO A 287 5.16 1.64 -7.45
N ILE A 288 5.62 1.95 -8.68
CA ILE A 288 5.21 3.15 -9.42
C ILE A 288 3.69 3.18 -9.55
N VAL A 289 3.09 2.09 -10.03
CA VAL A 289 1.64 2.00 -10.24
C VAL A 289 0.92 1.94 -8.90
N ALA A 290 1.40 1.14 -7.95
CA ALA A 290 0.78 1.02 -6.63
C ALA A 290 0.73 2.38 -5.90
N MET A 291 1.83 3.13 -5.88
CA MET A 291 1.88 4.46 -5.25
C MET A 291 1.02 5.47 -5.97
N PHE A 292 1.02 5.45 -7.30
CA PHE A 292 0.20 6.34 -8.09
C PHE A 292 -1.30 6.15 -7.76
N LEU A 293 -1.77 4.90 -7.72
CA LEU A 293 -3.15 4.58 -7.36
C LEU A 293 -3.46 4.90 -5.89
N ALA A 294 -2.55 4.57 -4.97
CA ALA A 294 -2.70 4.87 -3.54
C ALA A 294 -2.77 6.38 -3.27
N CYS A 295 -2.02 7.20 -3.99
CA CYS A 295 -2.06 8.66 -3.88
C CYS A 295 -3.37 9.29 -4.32
N ILE A 296 -4.06 8.68 -5.28
CA ILE A 296 -5.36 9.17 -5.75
C ILE A 296 -6.44 8.77 -4.76
N ILE A 297 -6.48 7.51 -4.34
CA ILE A 297 -7.47 7.03 -3.35
C ILE A 297 -7.28 7.78 -2.03
N GLY A 298 -6.03 7.99 -1.64
CA GLY A 298 -5.65 8.62 -0.40
C GLY A 298 -5.85 7.72 0.81
N VAL A 299 -5.38 8.20 1.95
CA VAL A 299 -5.54 7.53 3.26
C VAL A 299 -5.96 8.58 4.28
N PRO A 300 -6.84 8.25 5.24
CA PRO A 300 -7.17 9.15 6.34
C PRO A 300 -5.93 9.59 7.12
N LYS A 301 -5.88 10.83 7.62
CA LYS A 301 -4.72 11.35 8.41
C LYS A 301 -4.68 10.88 9.85
N SER A 302 -5.79 10.40 10.39
CA SER A 302 -5.85 9.77 11.71
C SER A 302 -6.78 8.57 11.66
N GLU A 303 -6.65 7.64 12.60
CA GLU A 303 -7.59 6.51 12.74
C GLU A 303 -9.03 7.05 12.78
N ASP A 304 -9.31 8.03 13.65
CA ASP A 304 -10.65 8.54 13.90
C ASP A 304 -11.05 9.78 13.08
N SER A 305 -10.29 10.20 12.05
CA SER A 305 -10.59 11.45 11.33
C SER A 305 -11.88 11.32 10.53
N THR A 306 -12.02 10.24 9.76
CA THR A 306 -13.23 9.97 8.97
C THR A 306 -14.45 9.88 9.88
N ARG A 307 -14.33 9.23 11.05
CA ARG A 307 -15.40 9.11 12.03
C ARG A 307 -15.84 10.49 12.54
N ARG A 308 -14.91 11.31 13.03
CA ARG A 308 -15.21 12.65 13.56
C ARG A 308 -15.90 13.53 12.52
N ILE A 309 -15.50 13.44 11.24
CA ILE A 309 -16.12 14.21 10.16
C ILE A 309 -17.58 13.76 9.93
N LEU A 310 -17.85 12.46 10.00
CA LEU A 310 -19.22 11.95 9.86
C LEU A 310 -20.08 12.22 11.09
N GLU A 311 -19.53 12.16 12.30
CA GLU A 311 -20.24 12.57 13.53
C GLU A 311 -20.60 14.07 13.45
N GLN A 312 -19.67 14.92 13.00
CA GLN A 312 -19.95 16.33 12.77
C GLN A 312 -21.02 16.55 11.69
N LEU A 313 -21.04 15.75 10.62
CA LEU A 313 -22.10 15.79 9.62
C LEU A 313 -23.47 15.42 10.23
N GLU A 314 -23.53 14.43 11.10
CA GLU A 314 -24.76 14.02 11.79
C GLU A 314 -25.28 15.10 12.74
N GLU A 315 -24.37 15.80 13.42
CA GLU A 315 -24.65 16.99 14.23
C GLU A 315 -25.17 18.14 13.37
N ASP A 316 -24.48 18.50 12.29
CA ASP A 316 -24.85 19.58 11.36
C ASP A 316 -26.24 19.31 10.72
N LEU A 317 -26.61 18.05 10.49
CA LEU A 317 -27.92 17.64 9.97
C LEU A 317 -29.02 17.56 11.04
N ASN A 318 -28.72 17.90 12.30
CA ASN A 318 -29.63 17.77 13.45
C ASN A 318 -30.19 16.34 13.65
N LEU A 319 -29.49 15.30 13.17
CA LEU A 319 -29.94 13.91 13.27
C LEU A 319 -29.76 13.36 14.70
N VAL A 320 -28.91 13.99 15.51
CA VAL A 320 -28.55 13.60 16.89
C VAL A 320 -29.73 13.62 17.89
N LYS A 321 -30.86 14.26 17.57
CA LYS A 321 -32.08 14.17 18.40
C LYS A 321 -32.68 12.76 18.46
N ARG A 322 -32.32 11.85 17.55
CA ARG A 322 -32.53 10.42 17.71
C ARG A 322 -31.17 9.82 18.05
N LYS A 323 -30.97 9.43 19.31
CA LYS A 323 -29.77 8.71 19.80
C LYS A 323 -29.52 7.49 18.93
N LEU A 324 -28.76 7.68 17.89
CA LEU A 324 -28.24 6.63 17.05
C LEU A 324 -26.85 6.34 17.61
N THR A 325 -26.80 5.64 18.73
CA THR A 325 -25.56 5.08 19.26
C THR A 325 -25.13 3.99 18.29
N VAL A 326 -24.41 4.38 17.24
CA VAL A 326 -23.79 3.42 16.34
C VAL A 326 -22.44 3.08 16.93
N ASP A 327 -22.30 1.87 17.47
CA ASP A 327 -20.98 1.30 17.76
C ASP A 327 -20.35 0.92 16.43
N ILE A 328 -19.60 1.86 15.88
CA ILE A 328 -19.01 1.72 14.56
C ILE A 328 -17.84 0.74 14.65
N GLN A 329 -18.08 -0.54 14.28
CA GLN A 329 -16.98 -1.50 14.15
C GLN A 329 -16.26 -1.30 12.82
N TYR A 330 -15.08 -0.70 12.90
CA TYR A 330 -14.14 -0.59 11.79
C TYR A 330 -14.08 -1.84 10.88
N PRO A 331 -14.08 -1.71 9.54
CA PRO A 331 -13.61 -2.75 8.65
C PRO A 331 -12.07 -2.86 8.72
N ILE A 332 -11.39 -1.99 9.46
CA ILE A 332 -10.03 -2.22 9.96
C ILE A 332 -10.01 -3.40 10.96
N ARG A 333 -11.09 -3.66 11.73
CA ARG A 333 -11.28 -4.96 12.43
C ARG A 333 -11.60 -6.11 11.47
N SER A 334 -12.04 -5.81 10.25
CA SER A 334 -12.14 -6.73 9.10
C SER A 334 -10.83 -6.81 8.28
N GLY A 335 -9.77 -6.11 8.70
CA GLY A 335 -8.48 -6.05 8.02
C GLY A 335 -8.47 -5.25 6.71
N ALA A 336 -9.60 -4.71 6.23
CA ALA A 336 -9.67 -4.10 4.91
C ALA A 336 -9.00 -2.72 4.88
N ILE A 337 -7.86 -2.65 4.20
CA ILE A 337 -7.07 -1.43 3.93
C ILE A 337 -7.08 -1.28 2.40
N PRO A 338 -6.97 -0.08 1.80
CA PRO A 338 -7.04 0.03 0.34
C PRO A 338 -6.11 -0.94 -0.43
N ILE A 339 -4.93 -1.23 0.15
CA ILE A 339 -3.96 -2.20 -0.38
C ILE A 339 -4.25 -3.67 0.02
N TYR A 340 -5.12 -3.95 1.00
CA TYR A 340 -5.48 -5.31 1.39
C TYR A 340 -7.00 -5.43 1.48
N ARG A 341 -7.61 -6.00 0.44
CA ARG A 341 -9.06 -6.12 0.26
C ARG A 341 -9.48 -7.59 0.13
N PRO A 342 -9.44 -8.39 1.22
CA PRO A 342 -9.88 -9.80 1.18
C PRO A 342 -11.38 -9.91 0.89
N ASP A 343 -12.14 -8.84 1.13
CA ASP A 343 -13.56 -8.71 0.80
C ASP A 343 -13.84 -8.84 -0.71
N ARG A 344 -12.84 -8.63 -1.58
CA ARG A 344 -13.01 -8.79 -3.04
C ARG A 344 -13.35 -10.22 -3.46
N PHE A 345 -12.85 -11.21 -2.72
CA PHE A 345 -13.12 -12.63 -2.97
C PHE A 345 -14.34 -13.15 -2.21
N ARG A 346 -14.67 -12.50 -1.09
CA ARG A 346 -15.85 -12.79 -0.30
C ARG A 346 -17.05 -12.18 -1.03
N GLN A 347 -17.49 -12.86 -2.10
CA GLN A 347 -18.89 -12.83 -2.53
C GLN A 347 -19.73 -13.45 -1.42
N ARG A 348 -19.86 -12.74 -0.30
CA ARG A 348 -20.72 -13.18 0.79
C ARG A 348 -22.10 -13.35 0.19
N ARG A 349 -22.69 -14.53 0.44
CA ARG A 349 -24.13 -14.77 0.25
C ARG A 349 -24.88 -13.54 0.75
N PRO A 350 -26.00 -13.17 0.10
CA PRO A 350 -26.53 -11.82 0.08
C PRO A 350 -27.01 -11.27 1.43
N ASN A 351 -26.57 -11.78 2.60
CA ASN A 351 -27.10 -11.55 3.94
C ASN A 351 -26.85 -10.18 4.58
N GLY A 352 -26.85 -9.10 3.77
CA GLY A 352 -27.12 -7.74 4.28
C GLY A 352 -25.95 -6.78 4.28
N VAL A 353 -24.91 -7.07 3.50
CA VAL A 353 -23.87 -6.09 3.21
C VAL A 353 -24.11 -5.63 1.79
N LEU A 354 -24.31 -4.33 1.62
CA LEU A 354 -24.64 -3.62 0.38
C LEU A 354 -23.55 -3.88 -0.69
N GLN A 355 -23.62 -5.02 -1.38
CA GLN A 355 -22.93 -5.19 -2.64
C GLN A 355 -23.71 -4.39 -3.66
N ILE A 356 -23.26 -3.14 -3.92
CA ILE A 356 -23.66 -2.37 -5.09
C ILE A 356 -23.05 -3.09 -6.29
N THR A 357 -23.62 -4.25 -6.63
CA THR A 357 -23.23 -4.97 -7.83
C THR A 357 -23.85 -4.19 -8.97
N PRO A 358 -23.03 -3.59 -9.85
CA PRO A 358 -23.53 -2.71 -10.89
C PRO A 358 -24.06 -3.57 -12.03
N THR A 359 -25.22 -4.22 -11.88
CA THR A 359 -26.12 -4.55 -13.00
C THR A 359 -27.35 -5.31 -12.51
N ARG A 360 -28.49 -4.95 -13.11
CA ARG A 360 -29.81 -5.60 -13.07
C ARG A 360 -29.81 -7.05 -13.59
N GLU A 361 -28.63 -7.61 -13.87
CA GLU A 361 -28.40 -8.89 -14.54
C GLU A 361 -28.47 -10.08 -13.58
N SER A 362 -28.59 -9.84 -12.27
CA SER A 362 -28.71 -10.88 -11.24
C SER A 362 -30.15 -11.31 -10.93
N GLN A 363 -31.17 -10.66 -11.51
CA GLN A 363 -32.57 -10.98 -11.21
C GLN A 363 -33.19 -12.03 -12.14
N THR A 364 -32.50 -12.46 -13.19
CA THR A 364 -32.85 -13.70 -13.90
C THR A 364 -31.96 -14.83 -13.37
N PRO A 365 -32.46 -15.72 -12.50
CA PRO A 365 -31.70 -16.87 -12.00
C PRO A 365 -31.32 -17.92 -13.08
N GLY A 366 -31.39 -17.56 -14.36
CA GLY A 366 -31.03 -18.40 -15.50
C GLY A 366 -29.67 -18.04 -16.10
N LYS A 367 -28.68 -18.93 -15.91
CA LYS A 367 -27.52 -19.15 -16.80
C LYS A 367 -26.58 -17.96 -17.07
N VAL A 368 -26.12 -17.23 -16.05
CA VAL A 368 -24.82 -16.53 -16.22
C VAL A 368 -23.73 -17.60 -16.39
N PRO A 369 -23.00 -17.64 -17.53
CA PRO A 369 -21.97 -18.64 -17.77
C PRO A 369 -20.92 -18.66 -16.65
N LEU A 370 -20.42 -19.85 -16.31
CA LEU A 370 -19.40 -20.03 -15.27
C LEU A 370 -18.16 -19.15 -15.51
N TRP A 371 -17.73 -19.00 -16.76
CA TRP A 371 -16.57 -18.17 -17.12
C TRP A 371 -16.76 -16.68 -16.79
N ILE A 372 -17.98 -16.13 -16.93
CA ILE A 372 -18.27 -14.73 -16.55
C ILE A 372 -18.17 -14.57 -15.02
N ARG A 373 -18.62 -15.57 -14.26
CA ARG A 373 -18.50 -15.56 -12.79
C ARG A 373 -17.04 -15.62 -12.36
N ILE A 374 -16.25 -16.49 -12.98
CA ILE A 374 -14.80 -16.60 -12.73
C ILE A 374 -14.11 -15.28 -13.13
N TRP A 375 -14.40 -14.75 -14.31
CA TRP A 375 -13.84 -13.49 -14.79
C TRP A 375 -14.14 -12.33 -13.83
N ASN A 376 -15.39 -12.16 -13.42
CA ASN A 376 -15.77 -11.10 -12.49
C ASN A 376 -15.09 -11.23 -11.12
N ARG A 377 -14.74 -12.46 -10.71
CA ARG A 377 -13.99 -12.72 -9.48
C ARG A 377 -12.50 -12.36 -9.60
N PHE A 378 -11.87 -12.68 -10.74
CA PHE A 378 -10.43 -12.58 -10.90
C PHE A 378 -9.94 -11.42 -11.79
N LYS A 379 -10.82 -10.64 -12.42
CA LYS A 379 -10.42 -9.59 -13.37
C LYS A 379 -9.40 -8.60 -12.79
N PHE A 380 -9.58 -8.18 -11.54
CA PHE A 380 -8.63 -7.25 -10.90
C PHE A 380 -7.29 -7.91 -10.58
N ASP A 381 -7.31 -9.16 -10.14
CA ASP A 381 -6.11 -9.95 -9.91
C ASP A 381 -5.33 -10.23 -11.20
N ILE A 382 -6.03 -10.57 -12.29
CA ILE A 382 -5.40 -10.77 -13.62
C ILE A 382 -4.82 -9.45 -14.13
N CYS A 383 -5.57 -8.34 -14.07
CA CYS A 383 -5.05 -7.02 -14.44
C CYS A 383 -3.84 -6.64 -13.59
N ALA A 384 -3.89 -6.85 -12.27
CA ALA A 384 -2.77 -6.57 -11.38
C ALA A 384 -1.57 -7.46 -11.67
N LEU A 385 -1.76 -8.75 -11.96
CA LEU A 385 -0.70 -9.67 -12.34
C LEU A 385 -0.02 -9.22 -13.63
N LEU A 386 -0.78 -8.80 -14.64
CA LEU A 386 -0.24 -8.25 -15.88
C LEU A 386 0.59 -7.00 -15.61
N ILE A 387 0.07 -6.06 -14.80
CA ILE A 387 0.79 -4.85 -14.39
C ILE A 387 2.09 -5.21 -13.68
N VAL A 388 2.05 -6.07 -12.65
CA VAL A 388 3.25 -6.49 -11.90
C VAL A 388 4.24 -7.20 -12.81
N SER A 389 3.79 -7.99 -13.77
CA SER A 389 4.64 -8.78 -14.69
C SER A 389 5.37 -7.93 -15.72
N THR A 390 4.93 -6.70 -16.00
CA THR A 390 5.65 -5.81 -16.92
C THR A 390 7.06 -5.51 -16.43
N GLY A 391 7.25 -5.24 -15.13
CA GLY A 391 8.58 -4.96 -14.55
C GLY A 391 9.57 -6.11 -14.76
N PRO A 392 9.24 -7.34 -14.31
CA PRO A 392 10.06 -8.52 -14.57
C PRO A 392 10.26 -8.80 -16.05
N ALA A 393 9.27 -8.59 -16.93
CA ALA A 393 9.46 -8.78 -18.37
C ALA A 393 10.56 -7.86 -18.93
N PHE A 394 10.57 -6.57 -18.56
CA PHE A 394 11.66 -5.66 -18.92
C PHE A 394 12.98 -6.01 -18.22
N GLY A 395 12.94 -6.41 -16.95
CA GLY A 395 14.13 -6.88 -16.22
C GLY A 395 14.79 -8.09 -16.90
N ILE A 396 14.00 -9.10 -17.25
CA ILE A 396 14.39 -10.30 -18.00
C ILE A 396 14.95 -9.91 -19.36
N GLY A 397 14.23 -9.07 -20.11
CA GLY A 397 14.66 -8.59 -21.43
C GLY A 397 16.01 -7.87 -21.35
N LEU A 398 16.19 -6.97 -20.38
CA LEU A 398 17.45 -6.28 -20.17
C LEU A 398 18.57 -7.27 -19.81
N ALA A 399 18.32 -8.19 -18.87
CA ALA A 399 19.32 -9.18 -18.44
C ALA A 399 19.74 -10.14 -19.56
N ALA A 400 18.80 -10.62 -20.37
CA ALA A 400 19.05 -11.53 -21.49
C ALA A 400 19.86 -10.85 -22.62
N LEU A 401 19.79 -9.53 -22.72
CA LEU A 401 20.59 -8.74 -23.67
C LEU A 401 21.97 -8.36 -23.14
N VAL A 402 22.33 -8.68 -21.91
CA VAL A 402 23.71 -8.50 -21.43
C VAL A 402 24.54 -9.73 -21.80
N PRO A 403 25.73 -9.57 -22.42
CA PRO A 403 26.61 -10.69 -22.72
C PRO A 403 26.97 -11.55 -21.48
N PRO A 404 27.07 -12.87 -21.63
CA PRO A 404 26.68 -13.65 -22.82
C PRO A 404 25.16 -13.62 -23.04
N THR A 405 24.74 -13.38 -24.29
CA THR A 405 23.32 -13.35 -24.66
C THR A 405 22.76 -14.76 -24.70
N ALA A 406 22.18 -15.18 -23.57
CA ALA A 406 21.52 -16.46 -23.42
C ALA A 406 20.66 -16.47 -22.16
N TRP A 407 19.89 -17.55 -22.01
CA TRP A 407 19.31 -17.96 -20.76
C TRP A 407 20.41 -18.38 -19.79
N ASN A 408 20.90 -17.41 -19.03
CA ASN A 408 21.94 -17.61 -18.03
C ASN A 408 21.34 -17.50 -16.61
N CYS A 409 22.17 -17.72 -15.60
CA CYS A 409 21.78 -17.65 -14.19
C CYS A 409 21.10 -16.31 -13.80
N ARG A 410 21.40 -15.21 -14.52
CA ARG A 410 20.91 -13.84 -14.29
C ARG A 410 19.62 -13.50 -15.04
N THR A 411 19.20 -14.38 -15.93
CA THR A 411 17.85 -14.32 -16.49
C THR A 411 16.95 -15.20 -15.63
N VAL A 412 17.46 -16.38 -15.23
CA VAL A 412 16.75 -17.33 -14.37
C VAL A 412 16.39 -16.69 -13.03
N ASP A 413 17.29 -15.92 -12.40
CA ASP A 413 16.97 -15.25 -11.13
C ASP A 413 15.78 -14.28 -11.24
N LYS A 414 15.64 -13.54 -12.35
CA LYS A 414 14.49 -12.65 -12.59
C LYS A 414 13.22 -13.43 -12.79
N PHE A 415 13.29 -14.56 -13.48
CA PHE A 415 12.17 -15.50 -13.57
C PHE A 415 11.79 -16.07 -12.20
N VAL A 416 12.77 -16.41 -11.35
CA VAL A 416 12.53 -16.90 -9.99
C VAL A 416 11.89 -15.80 -9.14
N MET A 417 12.39 -14.55 -9.22
CA MET A 417 11.80 -13.40 -8.52
C MET A 417 10.33 -13.18 -8.92
N TRP A 418 10.02 -13.25 -10.22
CA TRP A 418 8.64 -13.19 -10.71
C TRP A 418 7.81 -14.39 -10.24
N GLY A 419 8.39 -15.60 -10.31
CA GLY A 419 7.74 -16.84 -9.88
C GLY A 419 7.39 -16.82 -8.40
N ILE A 420 8.24 -16.25 -7.55
CA ILE A 420 7.96 -16.03 -6.12
C ILE A 420 6.71 -15.16 -5.92
N TYR A 421 6.57 -14.05 -6.67
CA TYR A 421 5.36 -13.24 -6.62
C TYR A 421 4.13 -13.96 -7.17
N ALA A 422 4.28 -14.72 -8.26
CA ALA A 422 3.18 -15.50 -8.84
C ALA A 422 2.68 -16.60 -7.89
N VAL A 423 3.60 -17.33 -7.24
CA VAL A 423 3.27 -18.34 -6.23
C VAL A 423 2.65 -17.69 -5.00
N GLY A 424 3.22 -16.57 -4.52
CA GLY A 424 2.64 -15.79 -3.43
C GLY A 424 1.20 -15.35 -3.69
N TRP A 425 0.93 -14.87 -4.91
CA TRP A 425 -0.41 -14.53 -5.37
C TRP A 425 -1.36 -15.74 -5.37
N LEU A 426 -0.92 -16.90 -5.87
CA LEU A 426 -1.73 -18.13 -5.87
C LEU A 426 -2.03 -18.61 -4.44
N LEU A 427 -1.05 -18.55 -3.53
CA LEU A 427 -1.23 -18.88 -2.12
C LEU A 427 -2.23 -17.90 -1.46
N GLN A 428 -2.13 -16.61 -1.78
CA GLN A 428 -3.03 -15.59 -1.25
C GLN A 428 -4.47 -15.79 -1.74
N ILE A 429 -4.68 -16.20 -3.00
CA ILE A 429 -6.00 -16.66 -3.47
C ILE A 429 -6.49 -17.81 -2.58
N GLY A 430 -5.64 -18.81 -2.32
CA GLY A 430 -5.96 -19.90 -1.40
C GLY A 430 -6.42 -19.41 -0.01
N VAL A 431 -5.66 -18.50 0.60
CA VAL A 431 -5.99 -17.91 1.91
C VAL A 431 -7.32 -17.15 1.87
N ASP A 432 -7.56 -16.35 0.83
CA ASP A 432 -8.80 -15.58 0.69
C ASP A 432 -10.04 -16.46 0.45
N HIS A 433 -9.83 -17.68 -0.05
CA HIS A 433 -10.87 -18.70 -0.20
C HIS A 433 -11.19 -19.45 1.11
N LEU A 434 -10.29 -19.42 2.10
CA LEU A 434 -10.58 -19.98 3.42
C LEU A 434 -11.57 -19.07 4.15
N GLU A 435 -12.70 -19.61 4.57
CA GLU A 435 -13.71 -18.91 5.39
C GLU A 435 -13.23 -18.75 6.84
N CYS A 436 -12.02 -18.23 7.02
CA CYS A 436 -11.42 -18.00 8.32
C CYS A 436 -11.98 -16.72 8.97
N SER A 437 -11.93 -16.70 10.31
CA SER A 437 -12.09 -15.46 11.08
C SER A 437 -11.14 -14.39 10.56
N THR A 438 -11.50 -13.12 10.69
CA THR A 438 -10.70 -12.04 10.09
C THR A 438 -9.25 -12.05 10.56
N TRP A 439 -9.02 -12.20 11.87
CA TRP A 439 -7.67 -12.20 12.43
C TRP A 439 -6.83 -13.39 11.96
N LEU A 440 -7.46 -14.56 11.81
CA LEU A 440 -6.78 -15.72 11.24
C LEU A 440 -6.43 -15.48 9.77
N GLY A 441 -7.35 -14.91 8.98
CA GLY A 441 -7.08 -14.53 7.59
C GLY A 441 -5.92 -13.53 7.45
N VAL A 442 -5.92 -12.46 8.24
CA VAL A 442 -4.82 -11.47 8.29
C VAL A 442 -3.50 -12.12 8.67
N SER A 443 -3.51 -13.02 9.65
CA SER A 443 -2.30 -13.72 10.11
C SER A 443 -1.76 -14.68 9.03
N LEU A 444 -2.64 -15.43 8.38
CA LEU A 444 -2.26 -16.32 7.26
C LEU A 444 -1.71 -15.52 6.09
N THR A 445 -2.33 -14.39 5.72
CA THR A 445 -1.80 -13.47 4.73
C THR A 445 -0.42 -12.95 5.12
N ALA A 446 -0.22 -12.53 6.38
CA ALA A 446 1.08 -12.06 6.85
C ALA A 446 2.16 -13.15 6.74
N VAL A 447 1.82 -14.42 7.01
CA VAL A 447 2.74 -15.55 6.83
C VAL A 447 3.09 -15.75 5.36
N VAL A 448 2.09 -15.74 4.46
CA VAL A 448 2.33 -15.85 3.01
C VAL A 448 3.21 -14.69 2.53
N ASP A 449 2.91 -13.45 2.92
CA ASP A 449 3.70 -12.29 2.57
C ASP A 449 5.14 -12.41 3.07
N PHE A 450 5.33 -12.86 4.31
CA PHE A 450 6.67 -13.10 4.86
C PHE A 450 7.44 -14.18 4.07
N MET A 451 6.76 -15.28 3.72
CA MET A 451 7.33 -16.35 2.88
C MET A 451 7.67 -15.87 1.46
N VAL A 452 7.10 -14.76 1.00
CA VAL A 452 7.43 -14.15 -0.28
C VAL A 452 8.54 -13.12 -0.14
N VAL A 453 8.44 -12.21 0.84
CA VAL A 453 9.42 -11.14 1.07
C VAL A 453 10.80 -11.70 1.41
N VAL A 454 10.88 -12.72 2.27
CA VAL A 454 12.18 -13.24 2.72
C VAL A 454 12.99 -13.84 1.57
N PRO A 455 12.48 -14.80 0.77
CA PRO A 455 13.21 -15.32 -0.39
C PRO A 455 13.49 -14.25 -1.44
N PHE A 456 12.57 -13.30 -1.64
CA PHE A 456 12.76 -12.22 -2.61
C PHE A 456 13.91 -11.28 -2.20
N ALA A 457 13.92 -10.84 -0.94
CA ALA A 457 14.98 -10.02 -0.36
C ALA A 457 16.32 -10.79 -0.34
N TRP A 458 16.26 -12.09 -0.04
CA TRP A 458 17.41 -12.98 -0.06
C TRP A 458 18.03 -13.09 -1.45
N ILE A 459 17.21 -13.26 -2.50
CA ILE A 459 17.68 -13.24 -3.89
C ILE A 459 18.36 -11.91 -4.17
N ILE A 460 17.69 -10.78 -3.91
CA ILE A 460 18.30 -9.45 -4.12
C ILE A 460 19.64 -9.37 -3.43
N PHE A 461 19.73 -9.73 -2.16
CA PHE A 461 20.97 -9.70 -1.39
C PHE A 461 22.05 -10.55 -2.06
N ILE A 462 21.78 -11.84 -2.28
CA ILE A 462 22.69 -12.79 -2.93
C ILE A 462 23.16 -12.31 -4.31
N THR A 463 22.28 -11.69 -5.10
CA THR A 463 22.66 -11.14 -6.42
C THR A 463 23.74 -10.06 -6.28
N GLN A 464 23.70 -9.26 -5.21
CA GLN A 464 24.64 -8.17 -4.98
C GLN A 464 26.01 -8.66 -4.49
N PHE A 465 26.08 -9.75 -3.72
CA PHE A 465 27.36 -10.34 -3.25
C PHE A 465 28.19 -11.02 -4.35
N GLY A 466 27.66 -11.07 -5.58
CA GLY A 466 28.36 -11.66 -6.71
C GLY A 466 28.16 -13.15 -6.87
N LEU A 467 27.00 -13.70 -6.43
CA LEU A 467 26.59 -15.05 -6.82
C LEU A 467 26.70 -15.25 -8.34
N PHE A 468 26.39 -14.21 -9.10
CA PHE A 468 26.43 -14.24 -10.56
C PHE A 468 27.76 -13.81 -11.18
N ASN A 469 28.80 -13.59 -10.38
CA ASN A 469 30.16 -13.40 -10.90
C ASN A 469 30.90 -14.73 -11.12
N ARG A 470 30.16 -15.85 -11.10
CA ARG A 470 30.71 -17.18 -11.36
C ARG A 470 30.99 -17.37 -12.84
N LEU A 471 32.05 -18.13 -13.12
CA LEU A 471 32.41 -18.53 -14.48
C LEU A 471 31.21 -19.16 -15.22
N GLY A 472 30.41 -19.98 -14.51
CA GLY A 472 29.23 -20.64 -15.06
C GLY A 472 28.06 -19.71 -15.44
N CYS A 473 28.08 -18.45 -14.99
CA CYS A 473 27.15 -17.42 -15.44
C CYS A 473 27.62 -16.73 -16.72
N TYR A 474 28.88 -16.94 -17.11
CA TYR A 474 29.51 -16.44 -18.33
C TYR A 474 29.68 -17.54 -19.39
N THR A 475 29.29 -18.78 -19.08
CA THR A 475 29.32 -19.87 -20.06
C THR A 475 28.19 -19.73 -21.07
N LEU A 476 28.52 -19.89 -22.33
CA LEU A 476 27.58 -19.90 -23.45
C LEU A 476 27.84 -21.13 -24.32
N LYS A 477 26.78 -21.80 -24.76
CA LYS A 477 26.89 -22.84 -25.79
C LYS A 477 26.91 -22.18 -27.16
N VAL A 478 28.00 -22.37 -27.92
CA VAL A 478 28.17 -21.89 -29.30
C VAL A 478 28.32 -23.11 -30.20
N GLY A 479 27.26 -23.43 -30.96
CA GLY A 479 27.17 -24.71 -31.67
C GLY A 479 27.08 -25.87 -30.67
N ASP A 480 27.98 -26.85 -30.77
CA ASP A 480 28.10 -27.96 -29.82
C ASP A 480 29.16 -27.74 -28.73
N VAL A 481 29.87 -26.61 -28.76
CA VAL A 481 30.95 -26.32 -27.82
C VAL A 481 30.48 -25.35 -26.73
N TRP A 482 30.83 -25.64 -25.49
CA TRP A 482 30.65 -24.71 -24.37
C TRP A 482 31.87 -23.80 -24.26
N GLY A 483 31.67 -22.49 -24.41
CA GLY A 483 32.69 -21.47 -24.22
C GLY A 483 32.39 -20.58 -23.02
N VAL A 484 33.40 -19.91 -22.48
CA VAL A 484 33.24 -18.87 -21.45
C VAL A 484 33.49 -17.51 -22.10
N LEU A 485 32.51 -16.62 -21.98
CA LEU A 485 32.60 -15.26 -22.52
C LEU A 485 32.75 -14.26 -21.36
N LEU A 486 34.00 -13.91 -21.04
CA LEU A 486 34.32 -13.03 -19.91
C LEU A 486 34.05 -11.55 -20.23
N PRO A 487 33.78 -10.71 -19.22
CA PRO A 487 33.52 -9.28 -19.38
C PRO A 487 34.51 -8.52 -20.28
N PRO A 488 35.85 -8.69 -20.16
CA PRO A 488 36.80 -7.92 -20.97
C PRO A 488 36.58 -8.09 -22.48
N PHE A 489 36.18 -9.28 -22.91
CA PHE A 489 35.96 -9.60 -24.33
C PHE A 489 34.59 -9.13 -24.86
N THR A 490 33.73 -8.63 -23.97
CA THR A 490 32.37 -8.19 -24.31
C THR A 490 32.15 -6.70 -24.15
N TRP A 491 33.19 -5.98 -23.75
CA TRP A 491 33.14 -4.54 -23.48
C TRP A 491 32.52 -3.76 -24.65
N ASP A 492 33.06 -3.92 -25.85
CA ASP A 492 32.59 -3.19 -27.03
C ASP A 492 31.12 -3.48 -27.35
N ILE A 493 30.67 -4.71 -27.09
CA ILE A 493 29.28 -5.12 -27.28
C ILE A 493 28.38 -4.43 -26.25
N VAL A 494 28.82 -4.39 -24.99
CA VAL A 494 28.10 -3.72 -23.89
C VAL A 494 28.02 -2.23 -24.17
N GLN A 495 29.12 -1.58 -24.53
CA GLN A 495 29.15 -0.14 -24.84
C GLN A 495 28.23 0.20 -26.02
N LYS A 496 28.31 -0.57 -27.11
CA LYS A 496 27.41 -0.39 -28.26
C LYS A 496 25.94 -0.53 -27.87
N ARG A 497 25.61 -1.47 -26.97
CA ARG A 497 24.23 -1.72 -26.52
C ARG A 497 23.75 -0.71 -25.48
N LEU A 498 24.64 -0.14 -24.68
CA LEU A 498 24.31 1.01 -23.84
C LEU A 498 23.73 2.11 -24.74
N ASP A 499 24.47 2.58 -25.74
CA ASP A 499 23.99 3.71 -26.54
C ASP A 499 22.73 3.41 -27.38
N SER A 500 22.53 2.16 -27.82
CA SER A 500 21.48 1.83 -28.80
C SER A 500 20.28 1.02 -28.28
N VAL A 501 20.42 0.24 -27.20
CA VAL A 501 19.42 -0.77 -26.82
C VAL A 501 18.97 -0.64 -25.36
N TYR A 502 19.91 -0.51 -24.41
CA TYR A 502 19.58 -0.52 -22.99
C TYR A 502 18.81 0.73 -22.57
N LEU A 503 19.19 1.91 -23.06
CA LEU A 503 18.46 3.15 -22.77
C LEU A 503 17.01 3.10 -23.28
N PRO A 504 16.71 2.78 -24.56
CA PRO A 504 15.33 2.65 -25.02
C PRO A 504 14.50 1.64 -24.23
N LEU A 505 15.10 0.51 -23.81
CA LEU A 505 14.40 -0.51 -23.03
C LEU A 505 14.06 0.00 -21.62
N LEU A 506 15.00 0.68 -20.96
CA LEU A 506 14.81 1.32 -19.66
C LEU A 506 13.70 2.39 -19.73
N VAL A 507 13.79 3.29 -20.70
CA VAL A 507 12.82 4.37 -20.93
C VAL A 507 11.45 3.79 -21.28
N GLY A 508 11.41 2.78 -22.15
CA GLY A 508 10.19 2.07 -22.54
C GLY A 508 9.49 1.40 -21.35
N ALA A 509 10.25 0.83 -20.41
CA ALA A 509 9.70 0.26 -19.18
C ALA A 509 8.97 1.31 -18.34
N PHE A 510 9.59 2.47 -18.11
CA PHE A 510 8.97 3.56 -17.34
C PHE A 510 7.78 4.17 -18.08
N ILE A 511 7.90 4.43 -19.38
CA ILE A 511 6.79 4.94 -20.20
C ILE A 511 5.61 3.98 -20.10
N LEU A 512 5.82 2.66 -20.19
CA LEU A 512 4.74 1.70 -20.05
C LEU A 512 4.06 1.78 -18.67
N GLN A 513 4.82 1.89 -17.57
CA GLN A 513 4.23 2.07 -16.24
C GLN A 513 3.38 3.35 -16.15
N PHE A 514 3.87 4.47 -16.71
CA PHE A 514 3.11 5.72 -16.74
C PHE A 514 1.87 5.64 -17.63
N LEU A 515 1.95 4.94 -18.76
CA LEU A 515 0.80 4.69 -19.63
C LEU A 515 -0.24 3.83 -18.91
N ILE A 516 0.17 2.79 -18.18
CA ILE A 516 -0.73 1.99 -17.35
C ILE A 516 -1.43 2.88 -16.31
N CYS A 517 -0.69 3.74 -15.60
CA CYS A 517 -1.27 4.71 -14.66
C CYS A 517 -2.29 5.62 -15.36
N GLY A 518 -1.95 6.16 -16.54
CA GLY A 518 -2.83 7.00 -17.35
C GLY A 518 -4.08 6.27 -17.86
N MET A 519 -3.96 4.99 -18.22
CA MET A 519 -5.09 4.15 -18.63
C MET A 519 -6.04 3.90 -17.46
N VAL A 520 -5.52 3.55 -16.28
CA VAL A 520 -6.35 3.36 -15.08
C VAL A 520 -7.04 4.66 -14.69
N LEU A 521 -6.34 5.81 -14.78
CA LEU A 521 -6.95 7.12 -14.61
C LEU A 521 -8.08 7.37 -15.60
N GLY A 522 -7.86 7.13 -16.89
CA GLY A 522 -8.85 7.34 -17.92
C GLY A 522 -10.08 6.47 -17.68
N TRP A 523 -9.86 5.21 -17.30
CA TRP A 523 -10.93 4.27 -16.98
C TRP A 523 -11.76 4.71 -15.75
N PHE A 524 -11.10 5.22 -14.72
CA PHE A 524 -11.74 5.68 -13.47
C PHE A 524 -11.73 7.21 -13.33
N TRP A 525 -11.87 7.95 -14.43
CA TRP A 525 -11.69 9.40 -14.45
C TRP A 525 -12.67 10.13 -13.52
N GLN A 526 -13.93 9.70 -13.53
CA GLN A 526 -14.99 10.27 -12.70
C GLN A 526 -14.73 10.04 -11.20
N THR A 527 -14.32 8.82 -10.84
CA THR A 527 -13.93 8.48 -9.47
C THR A 527 -12.67 9.22 -9.03
N THR A 528 -11.70 9.41 -9.93
CA THR A 528 -10.48 10.19 -9.67
C THR A 528 -10.83 11.65 -9.37
N LYS A 529 -11.73 12.26 -10.15
CA LYS A 529 -12.24 13.62 -9.89
C LYS A 529 -12.88 13.73 -8.52
N MET A 530 -13.73 12.77 -8.17
CA MET A 530 -14.37 12.70 -6.86
C MET A 530 -13.35 12.61 -5.70
N TYR A 531 -12.28 11.82 -5.84
CA TYR A 531 -11.23 11.78 -4.81
C TYR A 531 -10.34 13.03 -4.79
N CYS A 532 -10.14 13.67 -5.95
CA CYS A 532 -9.28 14.85 -6.08
C CYS A 532 -10.01 16.18 -5.84
N GLN A 533 -11.29 16.16 -5.43
CA GLN A 533 -12.17 17.32 -5.21
C GLN A 533 -11.38 18.62 -5.02
N SER A 534 -11.24 19.36 -6.12
CA SER A 534 -10.43 20.57 -6.14
C SER A 534 -11.23 21.65 -5.43
N ASP A 535 -10.65 22.28 -4.41
CA ASP A 535 -11.22 23.40 -3.64
C ASP A 535 -11.54 24.65 -4.51
N ARG A 536 -11.42 24.55 -5.84
CA ARG A 536 -11.86 25.57 -6.80
C ARG A 536 -13.39 25.59 -6.92
N GLU A 537 -14.08 25.78 -5.81
CA GLU A 537 -15.20 26.71 -5.94
C GLU A 537 -14.56 28.09 -6.04
N PRO A 538 -14.88 28.87 -7.09
CA PRO A 538 -14.51 30.27 -7.07
C PRO A 538 -15.09 30.80 -5.77
N ARG A 539 -14.23 31.32 -4.87
CA ARG A 539 -14.70 32.18 -3.79
C ARG A 539 -15.59 33.17 -4.50
N GLN A 540 -16.90 33.03 -4.29
CA GLN A 540 -17.85 34.02 -4.71
C GLN A 540 -17.39 35.23 -3.94
N THR A 541 -16.62 36.09 -4.61
CA THR A 541 -16.03 37.26 -4.00
C THR A 541 -17.23 38.04 -3.49
N ASP A 542 -17.39 38.10 -2.16
CA ASP A 542 -18.47 38.79 -1.46
C ASP A 542 -18.56 40.30 -1.79
N GLY A 543 -17.79 40.78 -2.77
CA GLY A 543 -17.69 42.16 -3.24
C GLY A 543 -18.92 42.70 -3.98
N GLU A 544 -19.99 41.93 -4.19
CA GLU A 544 -21.26 42.50 -4.69
C GLU A 544 -22.26 42.90 -3.60
N LEU A 545 -22.02 42.55 -2.32
CA LEU A 545 -22.87 43.01 -1.21
C LEU A 545 -22.36 44.29 -0.53
N GLU A 546 -21.14 44.74 -0.83
CA GLU A 546 -20.56 45.95 -0.22
C GLU A 546 -20.92 47.26 -0.98
N ASN A 547 -21.34 47.19 -2.24
CA ASN A 547 -21.67 48.39 -3.04
C ASN A 547 -23.14 48.88 -2.88
N GLY A 548 -23.97 48.21 -2.08
CA GLY A 548 -25.39 48.55 -1.92
C GLY A 548 -25.76 49.35 -0.66
N ARG A 549 -24.80 49.65 0.24
CA ARG A 549 -25.10 50.21 1.58
C ARG A 549 -24.47 51.56 1.91
N MET A 550 -23.94 52.28 0.92
CA MET A 550 -23.57 53.68 1.10
C MET A 550 -24.58 54.58 0.42
N LEU A 551 -25.62 55.01 1.15
CA LEU A 551 -26.26 56.33 1.05
C LEU A 551 -27.33 56.43 2.14
N GLY A 552 -27.01 57.12 3.24
CA GLY A 552 -28.00 57.59 4.22
C GLY A 552 -27.76 57.24 5.68
N GLY A 553 -26.67 57.74 6.27
CA GLY A 553 -26.47 57.78 7.73
C GLY A 553 -25.94 59.17 8.15
N PRO A 554 -26.47 59.82 9.21
CA PRO A 554 -26.14 61.20 9.56
C PRO A 554 -24.75 61.33 10.21
N PRO A 555 -24.18 62.55 10.28
CA PRO A 555 -22.81 62.79 10.72
C PRO A 555 -22.66 62.59 12.24
N GLU A 556 -21.89 61.59 12.64
CA GLU A 556 -21.45 61.44 14.03
C GLU A 556 -20.22 62.29 14.35
N ARG A 557 -20.25 62.87 15.56
CA ARG A 557 -19.31 63.82 16.14
C ARG A 557 -17.91 63.25 16.36
N PRO A 558 -16.87 64.11 16.39
CA PRO A 558 -15.50 63.69 16.65
C PRO A 558 -15.32 63.30 18.12
N ARG A 559 -14.82 62.07 18.37
CA ARG A 559 -14.30 61.67 19.68
C ARG A 559 -12.78 61.76 19.70
N ALA A 560 -12.31 62.31 20.81
CA ALA A 560 -10.94 62.66 21.12
C ALA A 560 -10.00 61.44 21.15
N ALA A 561 -8.76 61.72 20.79
CA ALA A 561 -7.61 60.82 20.87
C ALA A 561 -7.36 60.31 22.30
N THR A 562 -6.94 59.06 22.41
CA THR A 562 -6.29 58.51 23.61
C THR A 562 -5.12 57.64 23.15
N PRO A 563 -3.99 57.62 23.90
CA PRO A 563 -2.68 57.33 23.34
C PRO A 563 -2.31 55.85 23.37
N GLN A 564 -1.37 55.51 22.49
CA GLN A 564 -0.68 54.23 22.37
C GLN A 564 -0.06 53.78 23.70
N THR A 565 -0.32 52.52 24.05
CA THR A 565 0.54 51.73 24.94
C THR A 565 0.91 50.45 24.19
N THR A 566 2.20 50.34 23.91
CA THR A 566 2.90 49.14 23.50
C THR A 566 2.97 48.19 24.68
N ASP A 567 2.48 46.95 24.57
CA ASP A 567 2.93 45.84 25.41
C ASP A 567 2.80 44.49 24.68
N GLU A 568 3.98 43.87 24.60
CA GLU A 568 4.38 42.46 24.58
C GLU A 568 3.37 41.34 24.25
N VAL A 569 3.79 40.52 23.28
CA VAL A 569 3.21 39.23 22.87
C VAL A 569 3.63 38.13 23.85
N PRO A 570 2.72 37.34 24.44
CA PRO A 570 3.11 36.15 25.19
C PRO A 570 3.31 34.95 24.27
N LEU A 571 4.49 34.33 24.44
CA LEU A 571 4.93 33.07 23.86
C LEU A 571 4.01 31.92 24.31
N PHE A 572 3.48 31.14 23.36
CA PHE A 572 2.73 29.92 23.65
C PHE A 572 3.66 28.81 24.18
N THR A 573 3.47 28.41 25.43
CA THR A 573 4.08 27.23 26.05
C THR A 573 3.31 25.96 25.66
N VAL A 574 4.01 24.99 25.07
CA VAL A 574 3.52 23.63 24.78
C VAL A 574 3.63 22.77 26.03
N PRO A 575 2.64 21.91 26.38
CA PRO A 575 2.76 21.03 27.54
C PRO A 575 3.73 19.88 27.28
N ARG A 576 4.66 19.65 28.21
CA ARG A 576 5.47 18.42 28.31
C ARG A 576 4.57 17.24 28.67
N ILE A 577 4.40 16.30 27.76
CA ILE A 577 3.86 14.97 28.06
C ILE A 577 4.99 14.11 28.64
N GLY A 578 4.77 13.58 29.85
CA GLY A 578 5.69 12.69 30.55
C GLY A 578 5.96 11.40 29.77
N ARG A 579 7.23 10.99 29.71
CA ARG A 579 7.66 9.69 29.22
C ARG A 579 7.70 8.72 30.39
N ASP A 580 6.72 7.82 30.45
CA ASP A 580 6.88 6.57 31.19
C ASP A 580 7.40 5.50 30.22
N SER A 581 8.68 5.18 30.36
CA SER A 581 9.32 4.09 29.62
C SER A 581 8.98 2.76 30.29
N ILE A 582 8.06 1.99 29.70
CA ILE A 582 7.79 0.60 30.09
C ILE A 582 8.98 -0.26 29.66
N SER A 583 9.55 -0.99 30.62
CA SER A 583 10.70 -1.88 30.41
C SER A 583 10.30 -3.09 29.56
N GLN A 584 11.21 -3.57 28.69
CA GLN A 584 11.03 -4.80 27.90
C GLN A 584 10.71 -6.04 28.76
N THR A 585 11.10 -6.04 30.03
CA THR A 585 10.76 -7.11 30.99
C THR A 585 9.28 -7.13 31.37
N ASP A 586 8.59 -5.98 31.36
CA ASP A 586 7.17 -5.90 31.70
C ASP A 586 6.30 -6.41 30.54
N MET A 587 6.75 -6.18 29.29
CA MET A 587 6.11 -6.73 28.09
C MET A 587 6.18 -8.27 28.02
N LEU A 588 7.29 -8.87 28.45
CA LEU A 588 7.43 -10.34 28.45
C LEU A 588 6.58 -10.97 29.58
N ARG A 589 6.47 -10.27 30.71
CA ARG A 589 5.64 -10.71 31.85
C ARG A 589 4.16 -10.66 31.52
N GLU A 590 3.69 -9.60 30.87
CA GLU A 590 2.29 -9.46 30.43
C GLU A 590 1.92 -10.46 29.33
N PHE A 591 2.86 -10.79 28.44
CA PHE A 591 2.69 -11.84 27.43
C PHE A 591 2.53 -13.23 28.06
N LEU A 592 3.36 -13.58 29.03
CA LEU A 592 3.29 -14.88 29.73
C LEU A 592 2.04 -15.00 30.60
N ASP A 593 1.60 -13.93 31.26
CA ASP A 593 0.35 -13.89 32.02
C ASP A 593 -0.90 -14.07 31.13
N THR A 594 -0.87 -13.52 29.91
CA THR A 594 -1.98 -13.63 28.96
C THR A 594 -2.09 -15.02 28.34
N VAL A 595 -0.94 -15.67 28.09
CA VAL A 595 -0.90 -17.06 27.59
C VAL A 595 -1.27 -18.05 28.70
N GLY A 596 -0.92 -17.77 29.96
CA GLY A 596 -1.33 -18.56 31.13
C GLY A 596 -2.84 -18.55 31.36
N ARG A 597 -3.48 -17.37 31.33
CA ARG A 597 -4.94 -17.23 31.59
C ARG A 597 -5.84 -17.90 30.54
N ASN A 598 -5.37 -18.07 29.30
CA ASN A 598 -6.14 -18.77 28.27
C ASN A 598 -6.14 -20.30 28.43
N ARG A 599 -5.24 -20.85 29.24
CA ARG A 599 -5.18 -22.31 29.49
C ARG A 599 -6.14 -22.75 30.58
N ASP A 600 -6.39 -21.90 31.57
CA ASP A 600 -7.26 -22.23 32.71
C ASP A 600 -8.78 -22.11 32.39
N SER A 601 -9.14 -21.56 31.24
CA SER A 601 -10.54 -21.41 30.82
C SER A 601 -11.12 -22.59 30.03
N GLU A 602 -10.31 -23.58 29.63
CA GLU A 602 -10.79 -24.75 28.86
C GLU A 602 -11.11 -25.99 29.73
N ASP A 603 -10.71 -26.04 31.01
CA ASP A 603 -10.84 -27.25 31.85
C ASP A 603 -12.07 -27.30 32.80
N LYS A 604 -13.08 -26.45 32.61
CA LYS A 604 -14.33 -26.49 33.41
C LYS A 604 -15.59 -26.62 32.56
N LYS A 605 -15.79 -27.79 31.96
CA LYS A 605 -17.13 -28.31 31.61
C LYS A 605 -17.24 -29.77 32.06
N GLY A 606 -17.76 -29.96 33.27
CA GLY A 606 -18.27 -31.25 33.72
C GLY A 606 -19.61 -31.59 33.03
N PRO A 607 -19.97 -32.87 32.89
CA PRO A 607 -21.25 -33.29 32.37
C PRO A 607 -22.25 -33.43 33.54
N GLU A 608 -23.39 -32.74 33.45
CA GLU A 608 -24.57 -33.09 34.25
C GLU A 608 -25.60 -33.78 33.36
N ASP A 609 -25.77 -35.06 33.64
CA ASP A 609 -26.76 -35.97 33.08
C ASP A 609 -28.18 -35.57 33.51
N ASN A 610 -29.11 -35.56 32.55
CA ASN A 610 -30.55 -35.55 32.81
C ASN A 610 -31.18 -36.78 32.13
N ILE A 611 -31.21 -37.89 32.86
CA ILE A 611 -31.97 -39.10 32.52
C ILE A 611 -33.35 -38.98 33.19
N ARG A 612 -34.42 -38.99 32.40
CA ARG A 612 -35.80 -39.22 32.90
C ARG A 612 -36.10 -40.72 32.89
N PRO A 613 -36.78 -41.26 33.91
CA PRO A 613 -37.25 -42.64 33.88
C PRO A 613 -38.59 -42.74 33.14
N VAL A 614 -38.79 -43.84 32.42
CA VAL A 614 -40.07 -44.31 31.91
C VAL A 614 -40.38 -45.63 32.60
N ASP A 615 -41.49 -45.67 33.33
CA ASP A 615 -42.22 -46.85 33.82
C ASP A 615 -43.70 -46.61 33.43
N ASN A 616 -44.58 -47.57 33.13
CA ASN A 616 -44.51 -48.98 32.75
C ASN A 616 -45.93 -49.38 32.28
N THR A 617 -46.04 -50.20 31.22
CA THR A 617 -47.00 -51.34 31.00
C THR A 617 -48.53 -51.10 30.99
N PRO A 618 -49.38 -52.04 30.49
CA PRO A 618 -49.20 -53.45 30.11
C PRO A 618 -49.00 -53.74 28.62
#